data_AF-A0A514BSU8-F1
#
_entry.id   AF-A0A514BSU8-F1
#
_cell.length_a   1.000
_cell.length_b   1.000
_cell.length_c   1.000
_cell.angle_alpha   90.00
_cell.angle_beta   90.00
_cell.angle_gamma   90.00
#
_symmetry.space_group_name_H-M   'P 1'
#
loop_
_entity.id
_entity.type
_entity.pdbx_description
1 polymer ?
#
loop_
_entity_poly.entity_id
_entity_poly.type
_entity_poly.pdbx_seq_one_letter_code
_entity_poly.pdbx_strand_id
1 'polypeptide(L)'
;MSAQIPALVRDSGIPFDLFIQALTEQLDKAQASMAIKARIGKLPLTFAVKEVSLDLRAFVQMVDEDVFLRPAGPGETEASTIKLALTTITKPMIEENAVDYKAEDPKFSLREAMGDRISEDDQRRLERIGVRTVTQLNELKESAGTDVIARLSRMPVNRLQQALMNASAPRVTRVERNGNGAAGQRVHLSTPSLRGGRLPLVRAAGQAVPVVESAEGGIVLAPLASQLGCEAELDFGDGEVARVELCEGHLGQWSTP
;
A
#
# COMPACT_ATOMS: atom_id res chain seq x y z
N MET A 1 12.13 -18.69 -29.80
CA MET A 1 10.94 -19.01 -30.61
C MET A 1 9.73 -18.76 -29.74
N SER A 2 9.07 -17.62 -29.93
CA SER A 2 7.91 -17.19 -29.14
C SER A 2 6.73 -18.09 -29.48
N ALA A 3 6.23 -18.85 -28.51
CA ALA A 3 5.01 -19.63 -28.67
C ALA A 3 3.86 -18.64 -28.87
N GLN A 4 3.43 -18.46 -30.13
CA GLN A 4 2.31 -17.58 -30.44
C GLN A 4 1.05 -18.14 -29.79
N ILE A 5 0.48 -17.35 -28.86
CA ILE A 5 -0.82 -17.60 -28.22
C ILE A 5 -1.84 -17.97 -29.31
N PRO A 6 -2.49 -19.16 -29.24
CA PRO A 6 -3.52 -19.56 -30.19
C PRO A 6 -4.66 -18.53 -30.27
N ALA A 7 -5.15 -18.24 -31.48
CA ALA A 7 -6.16 -17.21 -31.73
C ALA A 7 -7.43 -17.38 -30.85
N LEU A 8 -7.84 -18.62 -30.60
CA LEU A 8 -8.98 -18.98 -29.73
C LEU A 8 -8.84 -18.49 -28.28
N VAL A 9 -7.62 -18.36 -27.75
CA VAL A 9 -7.35 -17.88 -26.39
C VAL A 9 -7.25 -16.36 -26.33
N ARG A 10 -6.80 -15.71 -27.42
CA ARG A 10 -6.77 -14.24 -27.52
C ARG A 10 -8.18 -13.63 -27.50
N ASP A 11 -9.17 -14.34 -28.05
CA ASP A 11 -10.51 -13.80 -28.22
C ASP A 11 -11.45 -14.06 -27.03
N SER A 12 -11.08 -14.90 -26.04
CA SER A 12 -12.02 -15.28 -24.96
C SER A 12 -11.42 -15.80 -23.63
N GLY A 13 -10.10 -15.87 -23.48
CA GLY A 13 -9.46 -16.31 -22.24
C GLY A 13 -9.26 -15.19 -21.22
N ILE A 14 -9.51 -15.46 -19.94
CA ILE A 14 -9.17 -14.57 -18.82
C ILE A 14 -8.01 -15.16 -18.00
N PRO A 15 -7.08 -14.35 -17.48
CA PRO A 15 -6.07 -14.82 -16.53
C PRO A 15 -6.74 -15.44 -15.29
N PHE A 16 -6.22 -16.58 -14.84
CA PHE A 16 -6.83 -17.32 -13.73
C PHE A 16 -6.83 -16.53 -12.42
N ASP A 17 -5.75 -15.83 -12.13
CA ASP A 17 -5.62 -14.99 -10.94
C ASP A 17 -6.63 -13.82 -10.96
N LEU A 18 -6.85 -13.19 -12.13
CA LEU A 18 -7.88 -12.18 -12.30
C LEU A 18 -9.29 -12.74 -12.04
N PHE A 19 -9.56 -13.98 -12.48
CA PHE A 19 -10.81 -14.66 -12.20
C PHE A 19 -11.00 -14.91 -10.70
N ILE A 20 -10.00 -15.46 -10.02
CA ILE A 20 -10.05 -15.72 -8.57
C ILE A 20 -10.23 -14.40 -7.81
N GLN A 21 -9.49 -13.36 -8.19
CA GLN A 21 -9.59 -12.04 -7.57
C GLN A 21 -11.00 -11.44 -7.70
N ALA A 22 -11.57 -11.46 -8.91
CA ALA A 22 -12.92 -10.96 -9.14
C ALA A 22 -13.97 -11.74 -8.33
N LEU A 23 -13.80 -13.06 -8.23
CA LEU A 23 -14.67 -13.91 -7.43
C LEU A 23 -14.58 -13.56 -5.94
N THR A 24 -13.37 -13.37 -5.39
CA THR A 24 -13.19 -12.97 -3.99
C THR A 24 -13.76 -11.59 -3.70
N GLU A 25 -13.56 -10.60 -4.58
CA GLU A 25 -14.13 -9.26 -4.43
C GLU A 25 -15.67 -9.28 -4.40
N GLN A 26 -16.29 -10.12 -5.23
CA GLN A 26 -17.76 -10.28 -5.23
C GLN A 26 -18.27 -10.91 -3.93
N LEU A 27 -17.56 -11.91 -3.40
CA LEU A 27 -17.91 -12.54 -2.12
C LEU A 27 -17.77 -11.56 -0.96
N ASP A 28 -16.69 -10.77 -0.91
CA ASP A 28 -16.47 -9.75 0.13
C ASP A 28 -17.56 -8.67 0.10
N LYS A 29 -17.93 -8.19 -1.10
CA LYS A 29 -19.01 -7.21 -1.25
C LYS A 29 -20.35 -7.78 -0.77
N ALA A 30 -20.62 -9.06 -1.03
CA ALA A 30 -21.81 -9.74 -0.53
C ALA A 30 -21.81 -9.80 1.01
N GLN A 31 -20.68 -10.18 1.62
CA GLN A 31 -20.53 -10.22 3.08
C GLN A 31 -20.68 -8.84 3.73
N ALA A 32 -20.05 -7.81 3.17
CA ALA A 32 -20.17 -6.44 3.66
C ALA A 32 -21.62 -5.93 3.60
N SER A 33 -22.35 -6.23 2.53
CA SER A 33 -23.78 -5.90 2.41
C SER A 33 -24.62 -6.59 3.48
N MET A 34 -24.33 -7.86 3.78
CA MET A 34 -25.02 -8.60 4.85
C MET A 34 -24.74 -8.01 6.24
N ALA A 35 -23.49 -7.65 6.52
CA ALA A 35 -23.11 -7.01 7.78
C ALA A 35 -23.84 -5.68 7.98
N ILE A 36 -23.97 -4.87 6.93
CA ILE A 36 -24.73 -3.61 6.94
C ILE A 36 -26.21 -3.86 7.19
N LYS A 37 -26.83 -4.82 6.49
CA LYS A 37 -28.25 -5.19 6.67
C LYS A 37 -28.54 -5.66 8.10
N ALA A 38 -27.63 -6.42 8.70
CA ALA A 38 -27.75 -6.90 10.07
C ALA A 38 -27.59 -5.79 11.12
N ARG A 39 -26.56 -4.93 10.96
CA ARG A 39 -26.22 -3.92 11.97
C ARG A 39 -27.07 -2.66 11.89
N ILE A 40 -27.36 -2.18 10.68
CA ILE A 40 -28.03 -0.90 10.44
C ILE A 40 -29.52 -1.09 10.15
N GLY A 41 -29.86 -2.12 9.36
CA GLY A 41 -31.24 -2.35 8.92
C GLY A 41 -32.13 -3.11 9.90
N LYS A 42 -31.58 -3.79 10.93
CA LYS A 42 -32.27 -4.82 11.74
C LYS A 42 -33.08 -5.80 10.87
N LEU A 43 -32.66 -6.00 9.62
CA LEU A 43 -33.35 -6.87 8.69
C LEU A 43 -32.95 -8.31 9.04
N PRO A 44 -33.91 -9.24 9.13
CA PRO A 44 -33.60 -10.63 9.41
C PRO A 44 -32.67 -11.19 8.33
N LEU A 45 -31.46 -11.59 8.72
CA LEU A 45 -30.57 -12.38 7.87
C LEU A 45 -31.10 -13.80 7.84
N THR A 46 -31.89 -14.11 6.81
CA THR A 46 -32.49 -15.45 6.66
C THR A 46 -31.50 -16.49 6.13
N PHE A 47 -30.33 -16.07 5.63
CA PHE A 47 -29.32 -16.95 5.03
C PHE A 47 -27.89 -16.48 5.37
N ALA A 48 -27.00 -17.44 5.63
CA ALA A 48 -25.56 -17.24 5.78
C ALA A 48 -24.82 -18.16 4.80
N VAL A 49 -23.93 -17.60 3.97
CA VAL A 49 -23.09 -18.38 3.06
C VAL A 49 -21.92 -18.95 3.87
N LYS A 50 -21.93 -20.26 4.14
CA LYS A 50 -20.85 -20.96 4.86
C LYS A 50 -19.71 -21.34 3.92
N GLU A 51 -20.06 -21.86 2.75
CA GLU A 51 -19.14 -22.40 1.76
C GLU A 51 -19.73 -22.21 0.36
N VAL A 52 -18.87 -21.90 -0.60
CA VAL A 52 -19.22 -21.83 -2.03
C VAL A 52 -18.40 -22.89 -2.76
N SER A 53 -19.10 -23.86 -3.37
CA SER A 53 -18.51 -24.85 -4.25
C SER A 53 -18.98 -24.60 -5.68
N LEU A 54 -18.04 -24.45 -6.60
CA LEU A 54 -18.28 -24.19 -8.01
C LEU A 54 -17.53 -25.21 -8.88
N ASP A 55 -18.29 -25.93 -9.70
CA ASP A 55 -17.75 -26.80 -10.74
C ASP A 55 -17.81 -26.05 -12.09
N LEU A 56 -16.67 -25.52 -12.51
CA LEU A 56 -16.54 -24.76 -13.75
C LEU A 56 -16.02 -25.67 -14.87
N ARG A 57 -16.71 -25.71 -16.02
CA ARG A 57 -16.17 -26.33 -17.23
C ARG A 57 -15.40 -25.29 -18.03
N ALA A 58 -14.08 -25.47 -18.13
CA ALA A 58 -13.19 -24.53 -18.79
C ALA A 58 -12.00 -25.23 -19.44
N PHE A 59 -11.42 -24.56 -20.44
CA PHE A 59 -10.12 -24.91 -21.00
C PHE A 59 -9.04 -24.16 -20.22
N VAL A 60 -8.06 -24.91 -19.75
CA VAL A 60 -6.89 -24.38 -19.03
C VAL A 60 -5.71 -24.41 -19.97
N GLN A 61 -5.00 -23.29 -20.09
CA GLN A 61 -3.75 -23.23 -20.84
C GLN A 61 -2.69 -22.49 -20.04
N MET A 62 -1.44 -22.94 -20.15
CA MET A 62 -0.27 -22.23 -19.66
C MET A 62 0.35 -21.45 -20.81
N VAL A 63 0.54 -20.15 -20.62
CA VAL A 63 1.31 -19.30 -21.55
C VAL A 63 2.42 -18.66 -20.74
N ASP A 64 3.66 -18.97 -21.10
CA ASP A 64 4.86 -18.64 -20.31
C ASP A 64 4.72 -19.17 -18.86
N GLU A 65 4.55 -18.27 -17.87
CA GLU A 65 4.33 -18.61 -16.46
C GLU A 65 2.88 -18.42 -15.99
N ASP A 66 1.99 -17.93 -16.86
CA ASP A 66 0.63 -17.55 -16.51
C ASP A 66 -0.41 -18.60 -16.92
N VAL A 67 -1.37 -18.85 -16.02
CA VAL A 67 -2.51 -19.74 -16.27
C VAL A 67 -3.67 -18.92 -16.86
N PHE A 68 -4.18 -19.35 -18.01
CA PHE A 68 -5.37 -18.79 -18.64
C PHE A 68 -6.55 -19.76 -18.57
N LEU A 69 -7.73 -19.19 -18.32
CA LEU A 69 -9.00 -19.90 -18.34
C LEU A 69 -9.90 -19.38 -19.46
N ARG A 70 -10.47 -20.31 -20.22
CA ARG A 70 -11.58 -20.02 -21.14
C ARG A 70 -12.80 -20.86 -20.75
N PRO A 71 -13.95 -20.26 -20.45
CA PRO A 71 -15.18 -21.01 -20.21
C PRO A 71 -15.56 -21.87 -21.43
N ALA A 72 -16.07 -23.07 -21.17
CA ALA A 72 -16.58 -23.94 -22.22
C ALA A 72 -17.87 -23.38 -22.82
N GLY A 73 -17.94 -23.31 -24.15
CA GLY A 73 -19.13 -22.95 -24.90
C GLY A 73 -20.11 -24.13 -25.07
N PRO A 74 -21.33 -23.87 -25.56
CA PRO A 74 -22.30 -24.92 -25.85
C PRO A 74 -21.74 -25.93 -26.85
N GLY A 75 -21.79 -27.23 -26.51
CA GLY A 75 -21.32 -28.32 -27.38
C GLY A 75 -19.83 -28.66 -27.26
N GLU A 76 -19.04 -27.92 -26.48
CA GLU A 76 -17.64 -28.25 -26.24
C GLU A 76 -17.49 -29.35 -25.17
N THR A 77 -17.22 -30.58 -25.60
CA THR A 77 -17.18 -31.76 -24.71
C THR A 77 -15.83 -31.97 -24.02
N GLU A 78 -14.75 -31.44 -24.59
CA GLU A 78 -13.36 -31.66 -24.13
C GLU A 78 -12.90 -30.70 -23.02
N ALA A 79 -13.80 -29.86 -22.51
CA ALA A 79 -13.46 -28.93 -21.44
C ALA A 79 -13.12 -29.66 -20.12
N SER A 80 -12.08 -29.18 -19.44
CA SER A 80 -11.71 -29.64 -18.10
C SER A 80 -12.72 -29.15 -17.07
N THR A 81 -12.92 -29.92 -16.00
CA THR A 81 -13.72 -29.49 -14.85
C THR A 81 -12.79 -28.98 -13.76
N ILE A 82 -12.95 -27.72 -13.41
CA ILE A 82 -12.23 -27.06 -12.31
C ILE A 82 -13.19 -26.98 -11.13
N LYS A 83 -12.79 -27.59 -10.01
CA LYS A 83 -13.55 -27.53 -8.76
C LYS A 83 -12.93 -26.48 -7.85
N LEU A 84 -13.71 -25.47 -7.48
CA LEU A 84 -13.31 -24.41 -6.58
C LEU A 84 -14.15 -24.50 -5.32
N ALA A 85 -13.52 -24.74 -4.18
CA ALA A 85 -14.13 -24.67 -2.88
C ALA A 85 -13.59 -23.43 -2.16
N LEU A 86 -14.43 -22.41 -2.01
CA LEU A 86 -14.10 -21.21 -1.25
C LEU A 86 -14.75 -21.30 0.13
N THR A 87 -13.90 -21.35 1.15
CA THR A 87 -14.32 -21.33 2.55
C THR A 87 -14.21 -19.91 3.09
N THR A 88 -15.15 -19.54 3.96
CA THR A 88 -15.08 -18.24 4.64
C THR A 88 -14.00 -18.29 5.70
N ILE A 89 -12.99 -17.43 5.56
CA ILE A 89 -11.94 -17.28 6.57
C ILE A 89 -12.50 -16.39 7.69
N THR A 90 -12.56 -16.91 8.91
CA THR A 90 -13.03 -16.13 10.06
C THR A 90 -11.94 -15.20 10.57
N LYS A 91 -12.31 -14.09 11.22
CA LYS A 91 -11.36 -13.12 11.80
C LYS A 91 -10.24 -13.78 12.65
N PRO A 92 -10.50 -14.81 13.48
CA PRO A 92 -9.46 -15.54 14.20
C PRO A 92 -8.45 -16.26 13.29
N MET A 93 -8.90 -16.87 12.20
CA MET A 93 -8.02 -17.56 11.24
C MET A 93 -7.13 -16.57 10.47
N ILE A 94 -7.62 -15.35 10.25
CA ILE A 94 -6.83 -14.25 9.67
C ILE A 94 -5.83 -13.75 10.71
N GLU A 95 -6.25 -13.41 11.93
CA GLU A 95 -5.36 -12.92 12.99
C GLU A 95 -4.26 -13.94 13.36
N GLU A 96 -4.52 -15.23 13.20
CA GLU A 96 -3.53 -16.29 13.44
C GLU A 96 -2.46 -16.41 12.33
N ASN A 97 -2.71 -15.85 11.13
CA ASN A 97 -1.81 -15.90 9.97
C ASN A 97 -1.43 -14.53 9.39
N ALA A 98 -2.09 -13.47 9.85
CA ALA A 98 -1.84 -12.10 9.42
C ALA A 98 -0.66 -11.56 10.21
N VAL A 99 0.30 -11.00 9.50
CA VAL A 99 1.27 -10.10 10.10
C VAL A 99 0.48 -8.91 10.67
N ASP A 100 0.66 -8.61 11.95
CA ASP A 100 -0.05 -7.53 12.65
C ASP A 100 0.26 -6.18 11.99
N TYR A 101 -0.59 -5.75 11.05
CA TYR A 101 -0.50 -4.44 10.44
C TYR A 101 -1.28 -3.44 11.31
N LYS A 102 -0.54 -2.54 11.97
CA LYS A 102 -1.12 -1.51 12.84
C LYS A 102 -2.00 -0.57 12.03
N ALA A 103 -3.21 -0.31 12.52
CA ALA A 103 -4.10 0.69 11.97
C ALA A 103 -3.50 2.08 12.21
N GLU A 104 -3.03 2.73 11.14
CA GLU A 104 -2.50 4.09 11.19
C GLU A 104 -3.49 5.15 10.69
N ASP A 105 -3.22 6.39 11.11
CA ASP A 105 -4.08 7.58 11.05
C ASP A 105 -4.57 7.89 9.62
N PRO A 106 -5.90 7.98 9.37
CA PRO A 106 -6.48 8.19 8.03
C PRO A 106 -6.12 9.53 7.37
N LYS A 107 -5.43 10.44 8.06
CA LYS A 107 -4.93 11.71 7.52
C LYS A 107 -3.86 11.56 6.43
N PHE A 108 -3.37 10.34 6.21
CA PHE A 108 -2.11 10.05 5.53
C PHE A 108 -2.25 8.96 4.48
N SER A 109 -3.17 9.18 3.54
CA SER A 109 -3.42 8.24 2.44
C SER A 109 -2.25 8.17 1.45
N LEU A 110 -2.08 7.02 0.77
CA LEU A 110 -1.17 6.92 -0.39
C LEU A 110 -1.40 8.04 -1.41
N ARG A 111 -2.67 8.39 -1.64
CA ARG A 111 -3.08 9.42 -2.60
C ARG A 111 -2.44 10.79 -2.30
N GLU A 112 -2.49 11.23 -1.04
CA GLU A 112 -1.93 12.52 -0.64
C GLU A 112 -0.41 12.50 -0.65
N ALA A 113 0.21 11.37 -0.31
CA ALA A 113 1.66 11.26 -0.26
C ALA A 113 2.30 11.08 -1.65
N MET A 114 1.59 10.52 -2.60
CA MET A 114 2.13 10.21 -3.93
C MET A 114 1.73 11.25 -5.00
N GLY A 115 0.71 12.07 -4.72
CA GLY A 115 0.26 13.16 -5.60
C GLY A 115 0.01 12.72 -7.05
N ASP A 116 0.20 13.64 -8.00
CA ASP A 116 0.06 13.37 -9.46
C ASP A 116 1.18 12.47 -10.04
N ARG A 117 2.12 11.99 -9.21
CA ARG A 117 3.30 11.23 -9.66
C ARG A 117 3.04 9.72 -9.74
N ILE A 118 1.90 9.23 -9.26
CA ILE A 118 1.42 7.87 -9.50
C ILE A 118 0.08 7.94 -10.25
N SER A 119 -0.10 7.07 -11.26
CA SER A 119 -1.40 7.02 -11.95
C SER A 119 -2.47 6.44 -11.03
N GLU A 120 -3.73 6.87 -11.19
CA GLU A 120 -4.85 6.27 -10.45
C GLU A 120 -4.94 4.75 -10.66
N ASP A 121 -4.49 4.24 -11.82
CA ASP A 121 -4.47 2.80 -12.10
C ASP A 121 -3.44 2.06 -11.24
N ASP A 122 -2.26 2.65 -11.06
CA ASP A 122 -1.20 2.10 -10.21
C ASP A 122 -1.60 2.12 -8.73
N GLN A 123 -2.27 3.18 -8.28
CA GLN A 123 -2.84 3.25 -6.94
C GLN A 123 -3.87 2.13 -6.70
N ARG A 124 -4.80 1.94 -7.63
CA ARG A 124 -5.82 0.88 -7.52
C ARG A 124 -5.19 -0.51 -7.48
N ARG A 125 -4.07 -0.73 -8.16
CA ARG A 125 -3.30 -1.98 -8.10
C ARG A 125 -2.67 -2.22 -6.73
N LEU A 126 -2.12 -1.19 -6.09
CA LEU A 126 -1.58 -1.27 -4.73
C LEU A 126 -2.69 -1.48 -3.68
N GLU A 127 -3.82 -0.79 -3.83
CA GLU A 127 -4.97 -0.95 -2.92
C GLU A 127 -5.58 -2.35 -2.99
N ARG A 128 -5.60 -2.96 -4.18
CA ARG A 128 -6.07 -4.34 -4.38
C ARG A 128 -5.23 -5.39 -3.65
N ILE A 129 -3.93 -5.15 -3.47
CA ILE A 129 -3.05 -6.03 -2.69
C ILE A 129 -3.03 -5.67 -1.20
N GLY A 130 -3.90 -4.75 -0.76
CA GLY A 130 -4.06 -4.36 0.64
C GLY A 130 -3.22 -3.17 1.08
N VAL A 131 -2.47 -2.53 0.17
CA VAL A 131 -1.60 -1.39 0.49
C VAL A 131 -2.36 -0.09 0.27
N ARG A 132 -2.70 0.59 1.37
CA ARG A 132 -3.49 1.83 1.41
C ARG A 132 -2.72 3.03 1.96
N THR A 133 -1.62 2.77 2.68
CA THR A 133 -0.74 3.80 3.24
C THR A 133 0.70 3.61 2.79
N VAL A 134 1.47 4.69 2.93
CA VAL A 134 2.92 4.71 2.66
C VAL A 134 3.68 3.79 3.61
N THR A 135 3.27 3.75 4.89
CA THR A 135 3.84 2.87 5.90
C THR A 135 3.67 1.40 5.50
N GLN A 136 2.45 1.01 5.09
CA GLN A 136 2.16 -0.35 4.64
C GLN A 136 3.01 -0.74 3.43
N LEU A 137 3.28 0.19 2.51
CA LEU A 137 4.13 -0.08 1.37
C LEU A 137 5.60 -0.32 1.79
N ASN A 138 6.11 0.43 2.77
CA ASN A 138 7.46 0.24 3.31
C ASN A 138 7.59 -1.07 4.12
N GLU A 139 6.59 -1.39 4.96
CA GLU A 139 6.55 -2.65 5.71
C GLU A 139 6.47 -3.87 4.78
N LEU A 140 5.67 -3.77 3.71
CA LEU A 140 5.58 -4.83 2.70
C LEU A 140 6.90 -5.01 1.96
N LYS A 141 7.65 -3.92 1.70
CA LYS A 141 8.98 -3.99 1.11
C LYS A 141 9.96 -4.73 2.02
N GLU A 142 9.97 -4.42 3.31
CA GLU A 142 10.86 -5.05 4.28
C GLU A 142 10.55 -6.54 4.49
N SER A 143 9.28 -6.91 4.49
CA SER A 143 8.83 -8.29 4.72
C SER A 143 8.88 -9.18 3.48
N ALA A 144 8.45 -8.68 2.31
CA ALA A 144 8.24 -9.49 1.10
C ALA A 144 9.22 -9.17 -0.04
N GLY A 145 9.91 -8.04 -0.01
CA GLY A 145 10.81 -7.58 -1.07
C GLY A 145 10.09 -6.99 -2.29
N THR A 146 10.80 -6.15 -3.04
CA THR A 146 10.24 -5.35 -4.15
C THR A 146 9.72 -6.21 -5.32
N ASP A 147 10.34 -7.36 -5.60
CA ASP A 147 9.97 -8.22 -6.73
C ASP A 147 8.62 -8.92 -6.52
N VAL A 148 8.32 -9.33 -5.28
CA VAL A 148 7.04 -9.95 -4.92
C VAL A 148 5.91 -8.94 -5.04
N ILE A 149 6.14 -7.71 -4.59
CA ILE A 149 5.17 -6.61 -4.72
C ILE A 149 4.92 -6.29 -6.19
N ALA A 150 5.96 -6.26 -7.02
CA ALA A 150 5.82 -6.03 -8.46
C ALA A 150 4.97 -7.11 -9.15
N ARG A 151 5.15 -8.38 -8.76
CA ARG A 151 4.35 -9.51 -9.28
C ARG A 151 2.89 -9.42 -8.84
N LEU A 152 2.64 -9.14 -7.57
CA LEU A 152 1.29 -9.07 -7.00
C LEU A 152 0.50 -7.85 -7.49
N SER A 153 1.16 -6.68 -7.57
CA SER A 153 0.54 -5.44 -8.07
C SER A 153 0.52 -5.36 -9.60
N ARG A 154 1.23 -6.27 -10.30
CA ARG A 154 1.47 -6.21 -11.76
C ARG A 154 1.99 -4.84 -12.19
N MET A 155 2.88 -4.25 -11.39
CA MET A 155 3.52 -2.96 -11.66
C MET A 155 4.97 -3.19 -12.08
N PRO A 156 5.50 -2.40 -13.04
CA PRO A 156 6.91 -2.45 -13.37
C PRO A 156 7.78 -2.12 -12.15
N VAL A 157 8.85 -2.89 -11.94
CA VAL A 157 9.79 -2.71 -10.80
C VAL A 157 10.30 -1.27 -10.71
N ASN A 158 10.60 -0.63 -11.83
CA ASN A 158 11.05 0.77 -11.86
C ASN A 158 10.00 1.75 -11.30
N ARG A 159 8.71 1.53 -11.59
CA ARG A 159 7.63 2.36 -11.03
C ARG A 159 7.45 2.12 -9.54
N LEU A 160 7.57 0.87 -9.13
CA LEU A 160 7.50 0.52 -7.72
C LEU A 160 8.69 1.09 -6.94
N GLN A 161 9.90 1.04 -7.50
CA GLN A 161 11.08 1.67 -6.91
C GLN A 161 10.90 3.18 -6.77
N GLN A 162 10.38 3.87 -7.79
CA GLN A 162 10.03 5.28 -7.68
C GLN A 162 8.98 5.53 -6.59
N ALA A 163 7.95 4.69 -6.50
CA ALA A 163 6.95 4.79 -5.47
C ALA A 163 7.55 4.61 -4.06
N LEU A 164 8.49 3.68 -3.91
CA LEU A 164 9.21 3.40 -2.67
C LEU A 164 10.17 4.52 -2.27
N MET A 165 10.89 5.11 -3.22
CA MET A 165 11.76 6.27 -2.94
C MET A 165 10.92 7.45 -2.44
N ASN A 166 9.77 7.70 -3.04
CA ASN A 166 8.85 8.74 -2.58
C ASN A 166 8.22 8.39 -1.21
N ALA A 167 7.85 7.13 -1.00
CA ALA A 167 7.35 6.63 0.28
C ALA A 167 8.36 6.76 1.43
N SER A 168 9.64 6.83 1.10
CA SER A 168 10.73 7.01 2.08
C SER A 168 11.05 8.47 2.40
N ALA A 169 10.36 9.43 1.77
CA ALA A 169 10.54 10.85 2.06
C ALA A 169 10.12 11.20 3.51
N PRO A 170 10.87 12.07 4.19
CA PRO A 170 10.57 12.43 5.56
C PRO A 170 9.29 13.25 5.65
N ARG A 171 8.55 13.09 6.75
CA ARG A 171 7.22 13.65 6.90
C ARG A 171 7.01 14.25 8.28
N VAL A 172 6.41 15.42 8.36
CA VAL A 172 5.99 16.00 9.64
C VAL A 172 4.70 15.35 10.11
N THR A 173 4.78 14.56 11.18
CA THR A 173 3.64 13.83 11.75
C THR A 173 2.88 14.67 12.77
N ARG A 174 3.58 15.52 13.52
CA ARG A 174 2.97 16.33 14.59
C ARG A 174 3.80 17.59 14.87
N VAL A 175 3.11 18.69 15.14
CA VAL A 175 3.73 19.94 15.61
C VAL A 175 3.14 20.31 16.97
N GLU A 176 3.95 20.26 18.02
CA GLU A 176 3.58 20.68 19.36
C GLU A 176 4.00 22.13 19.59
N ARG A 177 3.05 22.96 20.04
CA ARG A 177 3.31 24.34 20.43
C ARG A 177 3.03 24.49 21.91
N ASN A 178 4.02 24.29 22.78
CA ASN A 178 3.83 24.61 24.19
C ASN A 178 3.83 26.13 24.37
N GLY A 179 2.72 26.66 24.89
CA GLY A 179 2.47 28.10 25.06
C GLY A 179 3.30 28.84 26.11
N ASN A 180 4.44 28.28 26.55
CA ASN A 180 5.33 28.90 27.53
C ASN A 180 6.76 28.98 26.97
N GLY A 181 7.07 30.08 26.27
CA GLY A 181 8.42 30.49 25.90
C GLY A 181 9.03 29.80 24.68
N ALA A 182 10.04 30.45 24.09
CA ALA A 182 10.73 30.06 22.85
C ALA A 182 11.39 28.66 22.84
N ALA A 183 11.37 27.93 23.97
CA ALA A 183 11.93 26.58 24.12
C ALA A 183 10.89 25.45 24.02
N GLY A 184 9.63 25.77 23.67
CA GLY A 184 8.50 24.84 23.80
C GLY A 184 7.99 24.18 22.51
N GLN A 185 8.59 24.45 21.35
CA GLN A 185 8.07 23.91 20.09
C GLN A 185 8.77 22.61 19.72
N ARG A 186 7.98 21.56 19.44
CA ARG A 186 8.50 20.28 18.99
C ARG A 186 7.87 19.90 17.67
N VAL A 187 8.68 19.49 16.70
CA VAL A 187 8.20 18.94 15.43
C VAL A 187 8.63 17.49 15.38
N HIS A 188 7.65 16.59 15.32
CA HIS A 188 7.88 15.17 15.14
C HIS A 188 7.87 14.86 13.65
N LEU A 189 8.90 14.13 13.21
CA LEU A 189 8.98 13.65 11.85
C LEU A 189 9.10 12.13 11.82
N SER A 190 8.38 11.52 10.88
CA SER A 190 8.65 10.17 10.42
C SER A 190 9.66 10.26 9.29
N THR A 191 10.77 9.54 9.44
CA THR A 191 11.91 9.57 8.51
C THR A 191 12.29 8.12 8.22
N PRO A 192 11.57 7.41 7.32
CA PRO A 192 11.80 5.98 7.07
C PRO A 192 13.24 5.64 6.65
N SER A 193 13.93 6.59 6.02
CA SER A 193 15.33 6.44 5.60
C SER A 193 16.35 6.68 6.72
N LEU A 194 15.93 7.15 7.90
CA LEU A 194 16.84 7.40 9.00
C LEU A 194 17.31 6.08 9.62
N ARG A 195 18.60 5.82 9.49
CA ARG A 195 19.28 4.73 10.17
C ARG A 195 19.66 5.14 11.60
N GLY A 196 19.48 4.22 12.55
CA GLY A 196 19.89 4.45 13.93
C GLY A 196 21.40 4.74 14.04
N GLY A 197 21.76 5.74 14.86
CA GLY A 197 23.14 6.01 15.24
C GLY A 197 23.81 7.26 14.64
N ARG A 198 23.19 7.93 13.66
CA ARG A 198 23.68 9.22 13.12
C ARG A 198 22.59 10.29 13.22
N LEU A 199 22.91 11.42 13.84
CA LEU A 199 22.00 12.55 13.92
C LEU A 199 21.99 13.30 12.57
N PRO A 200 20.82 13.49 11.95
CA PRO A 200 20.74 14.28 10.73
C PRO A 200 21.01 15.75 11.02
N LEU A 201 21.62 16.45 10.06
CA LEU A 201 21.76 17.90 10.11
C LEU A 201 20.47 18.51 9.55
N VAL A 202 19.78 19.31 10.36
CA VAL A 202 18.55 19.98 9.95
C VAL A 202 18.75 21.49 9.91
N ARG A 203 18.31 22.12 8.82
CA ARG A 203 18.37 23.59 8.65
C ARG A 203 17.03 24.11 8.18
N ALA A 204 16.53 25.17 8.81
CA ALA A 204 15.32 25.87 8.39
C ALA A 204 15.56 27.38 8.44
N ALA A 205 15.06 28.10 7.44
CA ALA A 205 15.33 29.54 7.26
C ALA A 205 16.83 29.89 7.32
N GLY A 206 17.69 29.02 6.76
CA GLY A 206 19.15 29.20 6.75
C GLY A 206 19.85 28.98 8.10
N GLN A 207 19.13 28.58 9.15
CA GLN A 207 19.67 28.35 10.49
C GLN A 207 19.52 26.88 10.90
N ALA A 208 20.44 26.37 11.72
CA ALA A 208 20.37 25.02 12.24
C ALA A 208 19.13 24.84 13.15
N VAL A 209 18.44 23.72 12.97
CA VAL A 209 17.33 23.28 13.83
C VAL A 209 17.84 22.16 14.74
N PRO A 210 17.82 22.33 16.07
CA PRO A 210 18.23 21.28 17.00
C PRO A 210 17.39 20.00 16.86
N VAL A 211 18.07 18.85 16.76
CA VAL A 211 17.48 17.52 16.88
C VAL A 211 17.51 17.12 18.36
N VAL A 212 16.34 16.95 18.96
CA VAL A 212 16.17 16.62 20.39
C VAL A 212 16.15 15.12 20.62
N GLU A 213 15.57 14.38 19.67
CA GLU A 213 15.45 12.93 19.72
C GLU A 213 15.63 12.35 18.32
N SER A 214 16.28 11.20 18.23
CA SER A 214 16.50 10.47 16.98
C SER A 214 16.40 8.99 17.26
N ALA A 215 15.44 8.34 16.62
CA ALA A 215 15.22 6.90 16.67
C ALA A 215 15.19 6.36 15.23
N GLU A 216 15.23 5.04 15.08
CA GLU A 216 15.03 4.41 13.79
C GLU A 216 13.65 4.80 13.24
N GLY A 217 13.61 5.36 12.02
CA GLY A 217 12.36 5.78 11.40
C GLY A 217 11.75 7.09 11.89
N GLY A 218 12.36 7.82 12.84
CA GLY A 218 11.78 9.09 13.32
C GLY A 218 12.72 10.01 14.09
N ILE A 219 12.43 11.33 14.02
CA ILE A 219 13.17 12.38 14.73
C ILE A 219 12.24 13.41 15.36
N VAL A 220 12.72 14.06 16.41
CA VAL A 220 12.05 15.21 17.04
C VAL A 220 12.97 16.42 16.95
N LEU A 221 12.44 17.50 16.37
CA LEU A 221 13.13 18.77 16.21
C LEU A 221 12.61 19.78 17.23
N ALA A 222 13.47 20.72 17.64
CA ALA A 222 13.09 21.90 18.42
C ALA A 222 13.35 23.19 17.61
N PRO A 223 12.49 23.50 16.61
CA PRO A 223 12.63 24.73 15.84
C PRO A 223 12.29 25.98 16.67
N LEU A 224 12.87 27.10 16.27
CA LEU A 224 12.46 28.43 16.71
C LEU A 224 11.06 28.76 16.16
N ALA A 225 10.36 29.67 16.83
CA ALA A 225 9.05 30.14 16.37
C ALA A 225 9.08 30.73 14.94
N SER A 226 10.21 31.34 14.55
CA SER A 226 10.44 31.87 13.21
C SER A 226 10.69 30.80 12.14
N GLN A 227 10.97 29.55 12.53
CA GLN A 227 11.26 28.44 11.62
C GLN A 227 10.03 27.56 11.35
N LEU A 228 8.96 27.67 12.16
CA LEU A 228 7.70 26.97 11.86
C LEU A 228 7.10 27.48 10.56
N GLY A 229 6.62 26.54 9.73
CA GLY A 229 6.11 26.83 8.38
C GLY A 229 7.16 27.27 7.38
N CYS A 230 8.45 27.24 7.74
CA CYS A 230 9.52 27.32 6.75
C CYS A 230 9.84 25.94 6.18
N GLU A 231 10.41 25.93 4.99
CA GLU A 231 11.06 24.74 4.43
C GLU A 231 12.32 24.43 5.23
N ALA A 232 12.43 23.18 5.67
CA ALA A 232 13.59 22.62 6.34
C ALA A 232 14.31 21.64 5.42
N GLU A 233 15.62 21.77 5.35
CA GLU A 233 16.55 20.85 4.71
C GLU A 233 17.05 19.84 5.74
N LEU A 234 16.87 18.55 5.44
CA LEU A 234 17.32 17.42 6.24
C LEU A 234 18.41 16.70 5.48
N ASP A 235 19.62 16.74 6.01
CA ASP A 235 20.77 16.00 5.52
C ASP A 235 21.05 14.82 6.45
N PHE A 236 20.82 13.61 5.94
CA PHE A 236 21.07 12.36 6.66
C PHE A 236 22.54 11.92 6.56
N GLY A 237 23.35 12.64 5.77
CA GLY A 237 24.78 12.43 5.62
C GLY A 237 25.16 11.39 4.56
N ASP A 238 24.19 10.99 3.73
CA ASP A 238 24.35 10.05 2.62
C ASP A 238 24.43 10.77 1.25
N GLY A 239 24.52 12.11 1.26
CA GLY A 239 24.62 12.96 0.06
C GLY A 239 23.28 13.37 -0.55
N GLU A 240 22.17 12.83 -0.06
CA GLU A 240 20.81 13.26 -0.42
C GLU A 240 20.22 14.16 0.67
N VAL A 241 19.61 15.27 0.25
CA VAL A 241 18.96 16.23 1.13
C VAL A 241 17.46 16.17 0.89
N ALA A 242 16.69 15.93 1.94
CA ALA A 242 15.24 16.04 1.87
C ALA A 242 14.78 17.42 2.29
N ARG A 243 13.77 17.97 1.61
CA ARG A 243 13.14 19.24 1.96
C ARG A 243 11.74 19.00 2.46
N VAL A 244 11.38 19.54 3.61
CA VAL A 244 10.04 19.41 4.19
C VAL A 244 9.62 20.69 4.88
N GLU A 245 8.38 21.11 4.68
CA GLU A 245 7.83 22.24 5.42
C GLU A 245 7.55 21.84 6.87
N LEU A 246 7.99 22.65 7.84
CA LEU A 246 7.77 22.41 9.28
C LEU A 246 6.33 22.75 9.71
N CYS A 247 5.37 22.16 9.02
CA CYS A 247 3.93 22.26 9.23
C CYS A 247 3.34 20.86 9.34
N GLU A 248 2.34 20.68 10.22
CA GLU A 248 1.71 19.38 10.42
C GLU A 248 1.17 18.80 9.09
N GLY A 249 1.45 17.53 8.86
CA GLY A 249 0.96 16.76 7.72
C GLY A 249 1.73 16.92 6.41
N HIS A 250 2.75 17.78 6.37
CA HIS A 250 3.54 18.01 5.17
C HIS A 250 4.50 16.84 4.88
N LEU A 251 4.52 16.42 3.61
CA LEU A 251 5.44 15.42 3.08
C LEU A 251 6.65 16.12 2.49
N GLY A 252 7.84 15.61 2.82
CA GLY A 252 9.07 16.07 2.24
C GLY A 252 9.29 15.57 0.81
N GLN A 253 10.25 16.17 0.14
CA GLN A 253 10.72 15.76 -1.17
C GLN A 253 12.23 15.56 -1.13
N TRP A 254 12.69 14.46 -1.71
CA TRP A 254 14.12 14.25 -1.92
C TRP A 254 14.60 15.21 -3.01
N SER A 255 15.66 15.94 -2.71
CA SER A 255 16.43 16.73 -3.67
C SER A 255 17.81 16.14 -3.82
N THR A 256 18.25 15.96 -5.06
CA THR A 256 19.67 15.81 -5.35
C THR A 256 20.33 17.18 -5.23
N PRO A 257 21.51 17.28 -4.60
CA PRO A 257 22.26 18.54 -4.52
C PRO A 257 22.65 19.08 -5.90
#